data_AF-A0A1B6FI06-F1
#
_entry.id   AF-A0A1B6FI06-F1
#
_cell.length_a   1.000
_cell.length_b   1.000
_cell.length_c   1.000
_cell.angle_alpha   90.00
_cell.angle_beta   90.00
_cell.angle_gamma   90.00
#
_symmetry.space_group_name_H-M   'P 1'
#
loop_
_entity.id
_entity.type
_entity.pdbx_description
1 polymer ?
#
loop_
_entity_poly.entity_id
_entity_poly.type
_entity_poly.pdbx_seq_one_letter_code
_entity_poly.pdbx_strand_id
1 'polypeptide(L)'
;QEGNPGLYSWIHFNPENQEVIALPLEEHVSRWAFTLEARDAEGLAVNDTLELIVQHHKGRRTVTHALTLDLALQSTPAPVEWQLAAVERLAALYGDHDPALITVLGVTPQDDPITFTWTNDSLPRNHCPREQIDNLLRVLRANEDGKPTDAVRNLLSPQITVVRVSWVGRGTCETAPAPEPLPPSTENFAPTPRNQVDLLNATLGQLLVFTVPEDTFYDPEEGNARNLKLSLLNMDHSPISSTHWLQFDVKNQEFYGIPMAVSDIGRREYQLVCKDSAGLAAYDGLVVVVHPPAKTLYNVEFSMTLDIEHDTFAYNPAMKRHFVERLAELFGDRNASAIVLSGVSANPTHIVWHNRSLPTDKCPDEEIKHLRQILLGDNDRVSVQVNTVLGPEFPVTQASLIPTASCQAIMTVTHPVEPVYPSGDVRPVSRSNEEFLVTVVVPAVVIAAMLLSAGLVACGLYRRRRTGKMSVGSEDERQSFRSKGIPVIFQDELEERPEPANKSPVIMKEEKPPLPPPEYHQRTALLSDTDHHEDSPYQPPPPFPTSRDSARPKPTPTYRMPPPN
;
A
#
# COMPACT_ATOMS: atom_id res chain seq x y z
N GLN A 1 24.69 13.63 -0.04
CA GLN A 1 25.86 14.38 0.44
C GLN A 1 26.85 14.45 -0.71
N GLU A 2 27.30 15.66 -1.04
CA GLU A 2 28.39 15.89 -2.00
C GLU A 2 29.68 15.30 -1.46
N GLY A 3 30.25 14.35 -2.19
CA GLY A 3 31.54 13.74 -1.89
C GLY A 3 31.80 12.62 -2.88
N ASN A 4 32.97 12.65 -3.52
CA ASN A 4 33.43 11.50 -4.31
C ASN A 4 33.27 10.23 -3.48
N PRO A 5 32.80 9.11 -4.06
CA PRO A 5 32.66 7.85 -3.34
C PRO A 5 34.01 7.49 -2.71
N GLY A 6 34.07 7.55 -1.38
CA GLY A 6 35.27 7.18 -0.63
C GLY A 6 35.56 5.69 -0.78
N LEU A 7 36.70 5.23 -0.23
CA LEU A 7 37.15 3.83 -0.27
C LEU A 7 36.09 2.81 0.21
N TYR A 8 35.10 3.27 0.99
CA TYR A 8 34.04 2.48 1.61
C TYR A 8 32.64 2.77 1.05
N SER A 9 32.55 3.38 -0.13
CA SER A 9 31.27 3.54 -0.81
C SER A 9 30.66 2.17 -1.14
N TRP A 10 29.36 2.02 -0.91
CA TRP A 10 28.58 0.83 -1.27
C TRP A 10 28.23 0.78 -2.77
N ILE A 11 28.57 1.84 -3.51
CA ILE A 11 28.35 1.98 -4.95
C ILE A 11 29.60 2.53 -5.65
N HIS A 12 29.89 2.00 -6.83
CA HIS A 12 31.01 2.36 -7.68
C HIS A 12 30.56 2.39 -9.15
N PHE A 13 31.11 3.30 -9.95
CA PHE A 13 30.88 3.35 -11.40
C PHE A 13 32.17 2.96 -12.11
N ASN A 14 32.13 1.88 -12.87
CA ASN A 14 33.26 1.42 -13.67
C ASN A 14 33.27 2.17 -15.02
N PRO A 15 34.26 3.05 -15.28
CA PRO A 15 34.31 3.85 -16.50
C PRO A 15 34.69 3.04 -17.74
N GLU A 16 35.37 1.90 -17.60
CA GLU A 16 35.80 1.07 -18.74
C GLU A 16 34.63 0.33 -19.37
N ASN A 17 33.74 -0.22 -18.53
CA ASN A 17 32.57 -0.98 -18.98
C ASN A 17 31.28 -0.15 -19.00
N GLN A 18 31.30 1.09 -18.46
CA GLN A 18 30.12 1.94 -18.27
C GLN A 18 29.04 1.28 -17.38
N GLU A 19 29.45 0.57 -16.34
CA GLU A 19 28.57 -0.18 -15.44
C GLU A 19 28.52 0.43 -14.04
N VAL A 20 27.33 0.44 -13.43
CA VAL A 20 27.14 0.81 -12.03
C VAL A 20 27.14 -0.46 -11.19
N ILE A 21 28.10 -0.57 -10.29
CA ILE A 21 28.31 -1.72 -9.40
C ILE A 21 27.93 -1.30 -7.99
N ALA A 22 27.04 -2.05 -7.34
CA ALA A 22 26.59 -1.73 -5.98
C ALA A 22 26.42 -2.98 -5.13
N LEU A 23 26.80 -2.87 -3.86
CA LEU A 23 26.51 -3.85 -2.81
C LEU A 23 25.83 -3.11 -1.64
N PRO A 24 24.53 -2.79 -1.76
CA PRO A 24 23.82 -2.08 -0.71
C PRO A 24 23.63 -2.96 0.52
N LEU A 25 24.11 -2.48 1.66
CA LEU A 25 23.82 -3.05 2.99
C LEU A 25 22.52 -2.49 3.59
N GLU A 26 22.10 -3.03 4.72
CA GLU A 26 20.87 -2.63 5.41
C GLU A 26 20.81 -1.13 5.75
N GLU A 27 21.94 -0.55 6.15
CA GLU A 27 22.05 0.89 6.45
C GLU A 27 21.78 1.79 5.22
N HIS A 28 21.81 1.22 4.01
CA HIS A 28 21.59 1.92 2.76
C HIS A 28 20.15 1.80 2.23
N VAL A 29 19.23 1.19 2.98
CA VAL A 29 17.82 1.08 2.57
C VAL A 29 17.16 2.46 2.55
N SER A 30 17.11 3.05 1.36
CA SER A 30 16.52 4.37 1.12
C SER A 30 16.34 4.61 -0.39
N ARG A 31 15.82 5.80 -0.73
CA ARG A 31 15.85 6.34 -2.11
C ARG A 31 17.10 7.20 -2.27
N TRP A 32 17.97 6.81 -3.19
CA TRP A 32 19.19 7.50 -3.52
C TRP A 32 19.07 8.13 -4.90
N ALA A 33 19.51 9.38 -5.04
CA ALA A 33 19.61 10.07 -6.32
C ALA A 33 21.09 10.36 -6.60
N PHE A 34 21.59 9.82 -7.70
CA PHE A 34 22.96 10.01 -8.15
C PHE A 34 22.97 10.89 -9.40
N THR A 35 24.03 11.68 -9.57
CA THR A 35 24.22 12.49 -10.78
C THR A 35 25.26 11.81 -11.66
N LEU A 36 24.86 11.42 -12.87
CA LEU A 36 25.75 10.91 -13.89
C LEU A 36 26.24 12.08 -14.72
N GLU A 37 27.55 12.30 -14.76
CA GLU A 37 28.17 13.40 -15.49
C GLU A 37 28.94 12.85 -16.70
N ALA A 38 28.60 13.33 -17.91
CA ALA A 38 29.34 13.04 -19.13
C ALA A 38 30.13 14.29 -19.54
N ARG A 39 31.46 14.18 -19.62
CA ARG A 39 32.39 15.25 -20.00
C ARG A 39 32.97 15.03 -21.38
N ASP A 40 33.04 16.09 -22.19
CA ASP A 40 33.80 16.07 -23.44
C ASP A 40 35.29 16.34 -23.21
N ALA A 41 36.09 16.23 -24.28
CA ALA A 41 37.54 16.45 -24.23
C ALA A 41 37.93 17.92 -23.93
N GLU A 42 37.00 18.86 -24.09
CA GLU A 42 37.18 20.30 -23.82
C GLU A 42 36.71 20.67 -22.40
N GLY A 43 36.20 19.70 -21.63
CA GLY A 43 35.81 19.84 -20.23
C GLY A 43 34.38 20.31 -20.01
N LEU A 44 33.55 20.41 -21.05
CA LEU A 44 32.13 20.69 -20.91
C LEU A 44 31.40 19.43 -20.47
N ALA A 45 30.48 19.58 -19.52
CA ALA A 45 29.79 18.48 -18.88
C ALA A 45 28.28 18.57 -19.09
N VAL A 46 27.63 17.43 -19.30
CA VAL A 46 26.18 17.26 -19.21
C VAL A 46 25.84 16.28 -18.10
N ASN A 47 24.81 16.60 -17.32
CA ASN A 47 24.42 15.83 -16.14
C ASN A 47 23.05 15.20 -16.35
N ASP A 48 22.89 13.96 -15.88
CA ASP A 48 21.62 13.25 -15.77
C ASP A 48 21.45 12.73 -14.33
N THR A 49 20.21 12.44 -13.92
CA THR A 49 19.89 11.96 -12.57
C THR A 49 19.46 10.50 -12.60
N LEU A 50 20.21 9.64 -11.91
CA LEU A 50 19.91 8.22 -11.71
C LEU A 50 19.27 8.01 -10.33
N GLU A 51 18.00 7.61 -10.30
CA GLU A 51 17.33 7.20 -9.05
C GLU A 51 17.53 5.71 -8.78
N LEU A 52 18.02 5.37 -7.59
CA LEU A 52 18.19 4.01 -7.08
C LEU A 52 17.35 3.84 -5.81
N ILE A 53 16.47 2.83 -5.80
CA ILE A 53 15.63 2.50 -4.66
C ILE A 53 16.17 1.20 -4.06
N VAL A 54 16.79 1.30 -2.88
CA VAL A 54 17.25 0.14 -2.13
C VAL A 54 16.13 -0.34 -1.22
N GLN A 55 15.80 -1.63 -1.29
CA GLN A 55 14.76 -2.25 -0.48
C GLN A 55 15.40 -3.20 0.55
N HIS A 56 14.67 -3.47 1.63
CA HIS A 56 15.08 -4.49 2.60
C HIS A 56 15.23 -5.87 1.92
N HIS A 57 16.28 -6.60 2.29
CA HIS A 57 16.47 -7.96 1.79
C HIS A 57 15.35 -8.87 2.30
N LYS A 58 14.75 -9.66 1.39
CA LYS A 58 13.61 -10.55 1.70
C LYS A 58 13.96 -11.57 2.79
N GLY A 59 15.23 -11.96 2.89
CA GLY A 59 15.73 -12.94 3.85
C GLY A 59 16.13 -12.39 5.22
N ARG A 60 16.04 -11.08 5.46
CA ARG A 60 16.52 -10.43 6.71
C ARG A 60 15.98 -11.08 7.98
N ARG A 61 14.69 -11.47 7.96
CA ARG A 61 13.97 -12.03 9.13
C ARG A 61 14.24 -13.51 9.39
N THR A 62 15.00 -14.16 8.51
CA THR A 62 15.17 -15.62 8.50
C THR A 62 16.64 -16.03 8.51
N VAL A 63 17.54 -15.11 8.88
CA VAL A 63 18.98 -15.39 8.97
C VAL A 63 19.22 -16.29 10.17
N THR A 64 19.71 -17.51 9.92
CA THR A 64 20.01 -18.50 10.96
C THR A 64 21.45 -18.41 11.44
N HIS A 65 22.38 -17.90 10.64
CA HIS A 65 23.78 -17.87 11.00
C HIS A 65 24.48 -16.68 10.34
N ALA A 66 25.50 -16.16 10.99
CA ALA A 66 26.37 -15.14 10.46
C ALA A 66 27.81 -15.65 10.53
N LEU A 67 28.44 -15.80 9.38
CA LEU A 67 29.86 -16.12 9.25
C LEU A 67 30.63 -14.81 9.10
N THR A 68 31.79 -14.71 9.73
CA THR A 68 32.61 -13.49 9.74
C THR A 68 34.06 -13.82 9.38
N LEU A 69 34.62 -13.08 8.42
CA LEU A 69 36.05 -13.06 8.11
C LEU A 69 36.63 -11.75 8.60
N ASP A 70 37.72 -11.85 9.36
CA ASP A 70 38.58 -10.71 9.65
C ASP A 70 39.63 -10.64 8.54
N LEU A 71 39.64 -9.55 7.78
CA LEU A 71 40.38 -9.38 6.53
C LEU A 71 41.39 -8.24 6.63
N ALA A 72 42.58 -8.45 6.06
CA ALA A 72 43.56 -7.41 5.80
C ALA A 72 43.73 -7.24 4.28
N LEU A 73 43.47 -6.04 3.78
CA LEU A 73 43.62 -5.68 2.37
C LEU A 73 45.08 -5.31 2.06
N GLN A 74 45.67 -5.92 1.03
CA GLN A 74 47.07 -5.66 0.65
C GLN A 74 47.25 -4.47 -0.30
N SER A 75 46.20 -4.14 -1.07
CA SER A 75 46.14 -2.96 -1.95
C SER A 75 44.82 -2.24 -1.69
N THR A 76 44.75 -0.92 -1.87
CA THR A 76 43.49 -0.15 -1.86
C THR A 76 42.68 -0.50 -3.13
N PRO A 77 41.71 -1.42 -3.06
CA PRO A 77 40.91 -1.76 -4.23
C PRO A 77 39.91 -0.63 -4.48
N ALA A 78 39.31 -0.60 -5.67
CA ALA A 78 38.13 0.25 -5.87
C ALA A 78 37.03 -0.15 -4.85
N PRO A 79 36.19 0.81 -4.42
CA PRO A 79 35.07 0.51 -3.52
C PRO A 79 34.18 -0.59 -4.12
N VAL A 80 33.59 -1.45 -3.29
CA VAL A 80 32.69 -2.55 -3.68
C VAL A 80 33.35 -3.73 -4.41
N GLU A 81 34.33 -3.51 -5.31
CA GLU A 81 34.91 -4.58 -6.14
C GLU A 81 35.49 -5.74 -5.34
N TRP A 82 36.25 -5.43 -4.27
CA TRP A 82 36.82 -6.47 -3.43
C TRP A 82 35.75 -7.25 -2.65
N GLN A 83 34.62 -6.62 -2.33
CA GLN A 83 33.50 -7.25 -1.64
C GLN A 83 32.79 -8.24 -2.57
N LEU A 84 32.54 -7.84 -3.83
CA LEU A 84 32.01 -8.73 -4.87
C LEU A 84 32.96 -9.90 -5.15
N ALA A 85 34.25 -9.62 -5.33
CA ALA A 85 35.25 -10.67 -5.52
C ALA A 85 35.29 -11.65 -4.34
N ALA A 86 35.12 -11.16 -3.10
CA ALA A 86 35.03 -12.01 -1.92
C ALA A 86 33.77 -12.90 -1.97
N VAL A 87 32.60 -12.36 -2.33
CA VAL A 87 31.35 -13.11 -2.48
C VAL A 87 31.48 -14.20 -3.55
N GLU A 88 31.97 -13.87 -4.73
CA GLU A 88 32.14 -14.82 -5.84
C GLU A 88 33.10 -15.95 -5.49
N ARG A 89 34.24 -15.62 -4.86
CA ARG A 89 35.22 -16.60 -4.41
C ARG A 89 34.66 -17.48 -3.30
N LEU A 90 33.91 -16.92 -2.35
CA LEU A 90 33.26 -17.71 -1.31
C LEU A 90 32.20 -18.65 -1.88
N ALA A 91 31.43 -18.23 -2.88
CA ALA A 91 30.47 -19.10 -3.57
C ALA A 91 31.19 -20.27 -4.25
N ALA A 92 32.27 -19.98 -4.99
CA ALA A 92 33.11 -20.99 -5.62
C ALA A 92 33.72 -21.97 -4.60
N LEU A 93 34.08 -21.50 -3.41
CA LEU A 93 34.62 -22.33 -2.33
C LEU A 93 33.61 -23.35 -1.80
N TYR A 94 32.33 -22.97 -1.70
CA TYR A 94 31.27 -23.88 -1.27
C TYR A 94 30.79 -24.83 -2.38
N GLY A 95 31.27 -24.64 -3.61
CA GLY A 95 30.77 -25.37 -4.78
C GLY A 95 29.44 -24.83 -5.29
N ASP A 96 29.04 -23.64 -4.83
CA ASP A 96 27.84 -22.95 -5.27
C ASP A 96 28.15 -22.20 -6.57
N HIS A 97 27.39 -22.50 -7.63
CA HIS A 97 27.54 -21.84 -8.93
C HIS A 97 26.89 -20.44 -9.00
N ASP A 98 26.06 -20.11 -8.01
CA ASP A 98 25.31 -18.85 -7.97
C ASP A 98 25.77 -17.99 -6.79
N PRO A 99 26.42 -16.84 -7.03
CA PRO A 99 26.82 -15.91 -5.98
C PRO A 99 25.62 -15.29 -5.23
N ALA A 100 24.40 -15.37 -5.78
CA ALA A 100 23.18 -14.89 -5.12
C ALA A 100 22.82 -15.69 -3.86
N LEU A 101 23.41 -16.87 -3.65
CA LEU A 101 23.25 -17.66 -2.43
C LEU A 101 24.04 -17.09 -1.24
N ILE A 102 24.90 -16.11 -1.45
CA ILE A 102 25.64 -15.46 -0.37
C ILE A 102 25.06 -14.06 -0.15
N THR A 103 24.44 -13.86 1.00
CA THR A 103 23.93 -12.55 1.42
C THR A 103 24.92 -11.90 2.38
N VAL A 104 25.45 -10.74 1.99
CA VAL A 104 26.33 -9.93 2.85
C VAL A 104 25.49 -9.20 3.89
N LEU A 105 25.81 -9.40 5.16
CA LEU A 105 25.08 -8.83 6.30
C LEU A 105 25.70 -7.52 6.79
N GLY A 106 27.02 -7.38 6.66
CA GLY A 106 27.72 -6.18 7.10
C GLY A 106 29.20 -6.18 6.77
N VAL A 107 29.74 -5.00 6.54
CA VAL A 107 31.17 -4.76 6.33
C VAL A 107 31.56 -3.59 7.22
N THR A 108 32.37 -3.81 8.25
CA THR A 108 32.80 -2.73 9.15
C THR A 108 34.24 -2.29 8.82
N PRO A 109 34.45 -1.06 8.34
CA PRO A 109 35.76 -0.61 7.87
C PRO A 109 36.65 0.01 8.97
N GLN A 110 36.25 -0.04 10.24
CA GLN A 110 36.73 0.93 11.24
C GLN A 110 38.02 0.54 11.97
N ASP A 111 38.47 -0.71 11.88
CA ASP A 111 39.75 -1.18 12.42
C ASP A 111 40.40 -2.16 11.43
N ASP A 112 41.73 -2.13 11.26
CA ASP A 112 42.47 -3.25 10.65
C ASP A 112 42.59 -4.33 11.74
N PRO A 113 41.90 -5.49 11.62
CA PRO A 113 41.32 -6.07 10.40
C PRO A 113 39.85 -5.72 10.11
N ILE A 114 39.53 -5.54 8.81
CA ILE A 114 38.17 -5.29 8.30
C ILE A 114 37.30 -6.53 8.54
N THR A 115 36.14 -6.36 9.16
CA THR A 115 35.20 -7.47 9.34
C THR A 115 34.25 -7.56 8.15
N PHE A 116 34.16 -8.74 7.55
CA PHE A 116 33.24 -9.07 6.48
C PHE A 116 32.29 -10.18 6.94
N THR A 117 31.01 -9.85 7.09
CA THR A 117 30.00 -10.75 7.65
C THR A 117 28.94 -11.12 6.60
N TRP A 118 28.64 -12.40 6.45
CA TRP A 118 27.66 -12.93 5.49
C TRP A 118 26.89 -14.13 6.04
N THR A 119 25.79 -14.47 5.37
CA THR A 119 25.02 -15.71 5.57
C THR A 119 24.97 -16.50 4.27
N ASN A 120 24.96 -17.84 4.37
CA ASN A 120 24.74 -18.70 3.21
C ASN A 120 23.26 -19.11 3.13
N ASP A 121 22.60 -18.70 2.06
CA ASP A 121 21.18 -18.90 1.79
C ASP A 121 20.85 -20.29 1.21
N SER A 122 21.86 -21.12 0.92
CA SER A 122 21.67 -22.54 0.57
C SER A 122 21.16 -23.38 1.75
N LEU A 123 21.33 -22.89 2.98
CA LEU A 123 20.92 -23.59 4.19
C LEU A 123 19.45 -23.36 4.55
N PRO A 124 18.74 -24.36 5.11
CA PRO A 124 17.34 -24.21 5.48
C PRO A 124 17.18 -23.18 6.60
N ARG A 125 16.12 -22.37 6.49
CA ARG A 125 15.83 -21.26 7.41
C ARG A 125 14.74 -21.54 8.44
N ASN A 126 14.04 -22.67 8.32
CA ASN A 126 12.92 -23.07 9.18
C ASN A 126 13.34 -23.79 10.47
N HIS A 127 14.59 -24.24 10.56
CA HIS A 127 15.19 -24.86 11.73
C HIS A 127 16.67 -24.47 11.77
N CYS A 128 17.39 -24.85 12.83
CA CYS A 128 18.83 -24.59 12.89
C CYS A 128 19.65 -25.76 12.29
N PRO A 129 20.29 -25.59 11.12
CA PRO A 129 21.07 -26.64 10.46
C PRO A 129 22.51 -26.70 10.99
N ARG A 130 22.70 -27.11 12.25
CA ARG A 130 24.02 -27.11 12.91
C ARG A 130 25.06 -27.94 12.17
N GLU A 131 24.71 -29.15 11.72
CA GLU A 131 25.67 -30.03 11.02
C GLU A 131 26.13 -29.43 9.69
N GLN A 132 25.23 -28.77 8.95
CA GLN A 132 25.55 -28.13 7.69
C GLN A 132 26.39 -26.87 7.90
N ILE A 133 26.10 -26.08 8.94
CA ILE A 133 26.92 -24.93 9.35
C ILE A 133 28.34 -25.41 9.71
N ASP A 134 28.46 -26.49 10.49
CA ASP A 134 29.76 -27.08 10.84
C ASP A 134 30.55 -27.54 9.61
N ASN A 135 29.87 -28.08 8.59
CA ASN A 135 30.51 -28.44 7.33
C ASN A 135 31.02 -27.21 6.57
N LEU A 136 30.25 -26.12 6.50
CA LEU A 136 30.73 -24.86 5.92
C LEU A 136 31.95 -24.33 6.70
N LEU A 137 31.90 -24.39 8.03
CA LEU A 137 33.00 -23.95 8.88
C LEU A 137 34.27 -24.78 8.68
N ARG A 138 34.18 -26.10 8.50
CA ARG A 138 35.35 -26.95 8.21
C ARG A 138 36.08 -26.55 6.93
N VAL A 139 35.35 -26.03 5.95
CA VAL A 139 35.96 -25.51 4.71
C VAL A 139 36.72 -24.21 5.01
N LEU A 140 36.16 -23.36 5.87
CA LEU A 140 36.72 -22.03 6.17
C LEU A 140 37.86 -22.03 7.20
N ARG A 141 37.73 -22.78 8.30
CA ARG A 141 38.66 -22.81 9.43
C ARG A 141 39.26 -24.19 9.63
N ALA A 142 40.55 -24.23 9.91
CA ALA A 142 41.28 -25.47 10.18
C ALA A 142 41.02 -25.99 11.61
N ASN A 143 40.92 -25.08 12.58
CA ASN A 143 40.74 -25.36 14.01
C ASN A 143 39.66 -24.47 14.63
N GLU A 144 39.21 -24.82 15.83
CA GLU A 144 38.25 -24.00 16.61
C GLU A 144 38.80 -22.62 17.00
N ASP A 145 40.12 -22.43 17.01
CA ASP A 145 40.80 -21.14 17.25
C ASP A 145 40.54 -20.06 16.17
N GLY A 146 39.74 -20.39 15.15
CA GLY A 146 39.38 -19.47 14.06
C GLY A 146 40.50 -19.25 13.03
N LYS A 147 41.50 -20.13 12.99
CA LYS A 147 42.56 -20.07 11.97
C LYS A 147 42.02 -20.47 10.59
N PRO A 148 42.23 -19.67 9.53
CA PRO A 148 41.73 -19.97 8.20
C PRO A 148 42.45 -21.16 7.56
N THR A 149 41.71 -21.96 6.80
CA THR A 149 42.24 -23.07 6.00
C THR A 149 43.06 -22.57 4.82
N ASP A 150 44.05 -23.35 4.37
CA ASP A 150 44.88 -23.00 3.20
C ASP A 150 44.05 -22.80 1.93
N ALA A 151 42.93 -23.50 1.79
CA ALA A 151 41.97 -23.32 0.69
C ALA A 151 41.45 -21.88 0.62
N VAL A 152 40.98 -21.32 1.73
CA VAL A 152 40.45 -19.95 1.80
C VAL A 152 41.56 -18.93 1.63
N ARG A 153 42.71 -19.17 2.26
CA ARG A 153 43.88 -18.29 2.15
C ARG A 153 44.35 -18.17 0.71
N ASN A 154 44.46 -19.29 0.00
CA ASN A 154 44.92 -19.32 -1.39
C ASN A 154 43.88 -18.73 -2.34
N LEU A 155 42.59 -18.91 -2.06
CA LEU A 155 41.51 -18.43 -2.92
C LEU A 155 41.33 -16.91 -2.87
N LEU A 156 41.50 -16.28 -1.69
CA LEU A 156 41.36 -14.84 -1.50
C LEU A 156 42.66 -14.05 -1.75
N SER A 157 43.80 -14.74 -1.78
CA SER A 157 45.09 -14.18 -2.21
C SER A 157 45.06 -13.79 -3.71
N PRO A 158 45.85 -12.79 -4.16
CA PRO A 158 46.71 -11.87 -3.40
C PRO A 158 46.00 -10.62 -2.85
N GLN A 159 44.76 -10.35 -3.26
CA GLN A 159 44.08 -9.09 -2.92
C GLN A 159 43.65 -9.00 -1.45
N ILE A 160 43.24 -10.14 -0.87
CA ILE A 160 42.63 -10.22 0.46
C ILE A 160 43.38 -11.26 1.30
N THR A 161 43.84 -10.86 2.48
CA THR A 161 44.44 -11.78 3.47
C THR A 161 43.44 -12.05 4.58
N VAL A 162 43.05 -13.31 4.78
CA VAL A 162 42.19 -13.70 5.90
C VAL A 162 43.03 -13.87 7.15
N VAL A 163 42.70 -13.10 8.19
CA VAL A 163 43.35 -13.15 9.51
C VAL A 163 42.67 -14.21 10.38
N ARG A 164 41.34 -14.18 10.45
CA ARG A 164 40.53 -15.06 11.30
C ARG A 164 39.17 -15.34 10.66
N VAL A 165 38.62 -16.51 10.99
CA VAL A 165 37.25 -16.92 10.66
C VAL A 165 36.50 -17.14 11.96
N SER A 166 35.34 -16.53 12.10
CA SER A 166 34.41 -16.75 13.22
C SER A 166 32.99 -16.91 12.71
N TRP A 167 32.09 -17.37 13.57
CA TRP A 167 30.66 -17.42 13.26
C TRP A 167 29.84 -17.22 14.53
N VAL A 168 28.62 -16.71 14.34
CA VAL A 168 27.62 -16.52 15.40
C VAL A 168 26.27 -17.04 14.89
N GLY A 169 25.59 -17.83 15.72
CA GLY A 169 24.21 -18.25 15.46
C GLY A 169 23.25 -17.08 15.62
N ARG A 170 22.33 -16.91 14.67
CA ARG A 170 21.27 -15.89 14.71
C ARG A 170 19.91 -16.57 14.62
N GLY A 171 18.86 -15.91 15.14
CA GLY A 171 17.50 -16.44 15.09
C GLY A 171 17.41 -17.85 15.70
N THR A 172 16.97 -18.83 14.92
CA THR A 172 16.77 -20.21 15.38
C THR A 172 18.05 -20.95 15.79
N CYS A 173 19.23 -20.49 15.34
CA CYS A 173 20.52 -21.05 15.79
C CYS A 173 21.20 -20.23 16.87
N GLU A 174 20.59 -19.14 17.33
CA GLU A 174 21.11 -18.40 18.47
C GLU A 174 21.16 -19.38 19.64
N THR A 175 22.39 -19.79 19.95
CA THR A 175 22.60 -20.66 21.10
C THR A 175 22.53 -19.67 22.23
N ALA A 176 21.36 -19.57 22.86
CA ALA A 176 21.27 -18.90 24.14
C ALA A 176 22.46 -19.43 24.94
N PRO A 177 23.41 -18.58 25.37
CA PRO A 177 24.29 -19.02 26.43
C PRO A 177 23.36 -19.62 27.48
N ALA A 178 23.64 -20.86 27.93
CA ALA A 178 22.92 -21.43 29.06
C ALA A 178 22.81 -20.28 30.06
N PRO A 179 21.59 -19.88 30.48
CA PRO A 179 21.47 -18.71 31.32
C PRO A 179 22.42 -18.99 32.48
N GLU A 180 23.52 -18.22 32.57
CA GLU A 180 24.12 -18.04 33.88
C GLU A 180 22.91 -17.67 34.72
N PRO A 181 22.61 -18.42 35.79
CA PRO A 181 21.47 -18.09 36.61
C PRO A 181 21.77 -16.69 37.10
N LEU A 182 21.17 -15.70 36.43
CA LEU A 182 21.24 -14.33 36.84
C LEU A 182 20.71 -14.42 38.27
N PRO A 183 21.47 -13.91 39.26
CA PRO A 183 20.94 -13.82 40.61
C PRO A 183 19.56 -13.19 40.46
N PRO A 184 18.50 -13.74 41.08
CA PRO A 184 17.12 -13.31 40.83
C PRO A 184 17.11 -11.80 40.91
N SER A 185 17.02 -11.12 39.76
CA SER A 185 17.02 -9.68 39.74
C SER A 185 15.69 -9.32 40.36
N THR A 186 15.74 -8.65 41.49
CA THR A 186 14.54 -8.11 42.14
C THR A 186 13.95 -6.95 41.34
N GLU A 187 14.58 -6.58 40.22
CA GLU A 187 14.16 -5.55 39.28
C GLU A 187 13.70 -6.22 37.98
N ASN A 188 12.51 -5.83 37.53
CA ASN A 188 11.87 -6.25 36.30
C ASN A 188 12.05 -5.13 35.25
N PHE A 189 12.60 -5.47 34.09
CA PHE A 189 12.73 -4.55 32.96
C PHE A 189 11.48 -4.53 32.10
N ALA A 190 11.25 -3.42 31.39
CA ALA A 190 10.16 -3.37 30.43
C ALA A 190 10.56 -4.10 29.13
N PRO A 191 9.60 -4.70 28.41
CA PRO A 191 9.87 -5.25 27.10
C PRO A 191 10.42 -4.18 26.15
N THR A 192 11.19 -4.62 25.16
CA THR A 192 11.77 -3.76 24.13
C THR A 192 11.34 -4.22 22.75
N PRO A 193 10.89 -3.31 21.86
CA PRO A 193 10.62 -3.67 20.48
C PRO A 193 11.95 -3.98 19.77
N ARG A 194 12.02 -5.12 19.07
CA ARG A 194 13.19 -5.51 18.25
C ARG A 194 12.87 -5.46 16.77
N ASN A 195 11.83 -6.18 16.34
CA ASN A 195 11.43 -6.27 14.93
C ASN A 195 9.94 -5.93 14.76
N GLN A 196 9.67 -4.63 14.67
CA GLN A 196 8.34 -4.06 14.53
C GLN A 196 7.61 -4.55 13.27
N VAL A 197 6.27 -4.61 13.35
CA VAL A 197 5.42 -5.08 12.23
C VAL A 197 5.28 -4.00 11.16
N ASP A 198 5.27 -2.72 11.55
CA ASP A 198 5.20 -1.48 10.75
C ASP A 198 4.03 -1.33 9.77
N LEU A 199 3.81 -2.30 8.88
CA LEU A 199 2.86 -2.22 7.77
C LEU A 199 2.09 -3.52 7.59
N LEU A 200 0.76 -3.42 7.55
CA LEU A 200 -0.15 -4.52 7.27
C LEU A 200 -1.06 -4.19 6.09
N ASN A 201 -1.06 -5.04 5.07
CA ASN A 201 -1.90 -4.86 3.89
C ASN A 201 -3.16 -5.70 3.98
N ALA A 202 -4.32 -5.08 3.74
CA ALA A 202 -5.61 -5.73 3.67
C ALA A 202 -6.30 -5.39 2.35
N THR A 203 -7.24 -6.22 1.91
CA THR A 203 -8.04 -5.96 0.70
C THR A 203 -9.52 -5.98 1.07
N LEU A 204 -10.30 -5.04 0.53
CA LEU A 204 -11.74 -4.99 0.76
C LEU A 204 -12.41 -6.34 0.43
N GLY A 205 -13.24 -6.82 1.34
CA GLY A 205 -13.99 -8.07 1.20
C GLY A 205 -13.19 -9.35 1.43
N GLN A 206 -11.87 -9.27 1.64
CA GLN A 206 -11.02 -10.43 1.88
C GLN A 206 -10.68 -10.59 3.37
N LEU A 207 -10.59 -11.85 3.81
CA LEU A 207 -10.15 -12.16 5.16
C LEU A 207 -8.64 -11.89 5.30
N LEU A 208 -8.33 -10.95 6.19
CA LEU A 208 -6.98 -10.73 6.71
C LEU A 208 -6.76 -11.68 7.89
N VAL A 209 -5.68 -12.45 7.85
CA VAL A 209 -5.12 -13.18 9.00
C VAL A 209 -3.61 -12.97 8.97
N PHE A 210 -3.04 -12.39 10.02
CA PHE A 210 -1.60 -12.16 10.13
C PHE A 210 -1.13 -12.46 11.55
N THR A 211 -0.26 -13.46 11.68
CA THR A 211 0.38 -13.81 12.96
C THR A 211 1.57 -12.89 13.23
N VAL A 212 1.60 -12.28 14.40
CA VAL A 212 2.73 -11.46 14.86
C VAL A 212 3.98 -12.35 14.97
N PRO A 213 5.13 -11.97 14.41
CA PRO A 213 6.38 -12.71 14.59
C PRO A 213 6.83 -12.80 16.06
N GLU A 214 7.57 -13.85 16.42
CA GLU A 214 8.03 -14.05 17.81
C GLU A 214 9.13 -13.06 18.24
N ASP A 215 9.85 -12.51 17.27
CA ASP A 215 10.97 -11.58 17.46
C ASP A 215 10.54 -10.11 17.48
N THR A 216 9.24 -9.82 17.47
CA THR A 216 8.73 -8.44 17.49
C THR A 216 9.08 -7.71 18.78
N PHE A 217 8.98 -8.39 19.92
CA PHE A 217 9.34 -7.88 21.24
C PHE A 217 10.29 -8.83 21.95
N TYR A 218 11.15 -8.27 22.79
CA TYR A 218 12.05 -9.01 23.65
C TYR A 218 12.07 -8.43 25.05
N ASP A 219 11.99 -9.32 26.01
CA ASP A 219 12.08 -9.05 27.43
C ASP A 219 13.24 -9.88 28.02
N PRO A 220 14.17 -9.28 28.80
CA PRO A 220 15.29 -10.00 29.38
C PRO A 220 14.88 -11.16 30.30
N GLU A 221 13.73 -11.05 30.97
CA GLU A 221 13.24 -12.00 31.96
C GLU A 221 12.31 -13.05 31.35
N GLU A 222 11.42 -12.64 30.44
CA GLU A 222 10.40 -13.51 29.84
C GLU A 222 10.74 -14.01 28.43
N GLY A 223 11.75 -13.43 27.78
CA GLY A 223 12.22 -13.83 26.47
C GLY A 223 11.46 -13.18 25.32
N ASN A 224 10.91 -13.97 24.41
CA ASN A 224 10.35 -13.48 23.14
C ASN A 224 8.87 -13.06 23.25
N ALA A 225 8.31 -12.49 22.18
CA ALA A 225 6.94 -11.99 22.15
C ALA A 225 5.86 -13.07 22.42
N ARG A 226 6.19 -14.37 22.27
CA ARG A 226 5.25 -15.47 22.54
C ARG A 226 4.91 -15.63 24.03
N ASN A 227 5.84 -15.25 24.90
CA ASN A 227 5.64 -15.30 26.35
C ASN A 227 4.99 -14.01 26.89
N LEU A 228 4.96 -12.95 26.09
CA LEU A 228 4.44 -11.64 26.45
C LEU A 228 2.97 -11.47 26.04
N LYS A 229 2.27 -10.57 26.72
CA LYS A 229 0.86 -10.26 26.45
C LYS A 229 0.72 -9.11 25.46
N LEU A 230 0.32 -9.43 24.23
CA LEU A 230 0.06 -8.44 23.18
C LEU A 230 -1.41 -7.98 23.18
N SER A 231 -1.62 -6.71 22.82
CA SER A 231 -2.95 -6.12 22.63
C SER A 231 -2.89 -5.01 21.59
N LEU A 232 -3.98 -4.81 20.85
CA LEU A 232 -4.07 -3.80 19.81
C LEU A 232 -4.94 -2.64 20.29
N LEU A 233 -4.42 -1.41 20.15
CA LEU A 233 -5.08 -0.16 20.50
C LEU A 233 -5.07 0.80 19.30
N ASN A 234 -5.93 1.82 19.37
CA ASN A 234 -5.83 2.98 18.51
C ASN A 234 -4.65 3.88 18.91
N MET A 235 -4.26 4.82 18.05
CA MET A 235 -3.17 5.78 18.33
C MET A 235 -3.43 6.70 19.54
N ASP A 236 -4.68 6.85 19.96
CA ASP A 236 -5.08 7.59 21.17
C ASP A 236 -5.09 6.71 22.43
N HIS A 237 -4.53 5.50 22.36
CA HIS A 237 -4.55 4.46 23.39
C HIS A 237 -5.95 3.95 23.78
N SER A 238 -6.99 4.30 23.01
CA SER A 238 -8.32 3.74 23.22
C SER A 238 -8.40 2.29 22.74
N PRO A 239 -9.23 1.44 23.39
CA PRO A 239 -9.47 0.10 22.90
C PRO A 239 -10.18 0.16 21.54
N ILE A 240 -9.83 -0.78 20.66
CA ILE A 240 -10.55 -0.92 19.40
C ILE A 240 -11.98 -1.39 19.68
N SER A 241 -12.96 -0.74 19.02
CA SER A 241 -14.36 -1.16 19.11
C SER A 241 -14.51 -2.61 18.68
N SER A 242 -15.31 -3.40 19.41
CA SER A 242 -15.61 -4.79 19.04
C SER A 242 -16.29 -4.92 17.66
N THR A 243 -16.87 -3.83 17.16
CA THR A 243 -17.50 -3.75 15.84
C THR A 243 -16.57 -3.32 14.71
N HIS A 244 -15.34 -2.90 15.05
CA HIS A 244 -14.35 -2.49 14.07
C HIS A 244 -13.87 -3.70 13.28
N TRP A 245 -13.67 -3.57 11.97
CA TRP A 245 -13.39 -4.69 11.09
C TRP A 245 -12.09 -5.43 11.44
N LEU A 246 -11.10 -4.72 12.00
CA LEU A 246 -9.80 -5.24 12.41
C LEU A 246 -9.82 -5.55 13.91
N GLN A 247 -9.50 -6.79 14.26
CA GLN A 247 -9.41 -7.28 15.63
C GLN A 247 -8.07 -8.00 15.86
N PHE A 248 -7.73 -8.22 17.12
CA PHE A 248 -6.52 -8.92 17.52
C PHE A 248 -6.85 -10.09 18.44
N ASP A 249 -6.46 -11.29 18.06
CA ASP A 249 -6.56 -12.47 18.90
C ASP A 249 -5.31 -12.58 19.78
N VAL A 250 -5.49 -12.33 21.07
CA VAL A 250 -4.41 -12.37 22.06
C VAL A 250 -3.85 -13.79 22.24
N LYS A 251 -4.67 -14.84 22.04
CA LYS A 251 -4.25 -16.23 22.27
C LYS A 251 -3.33 -16.73 21.16
N ASN A 252 -3.73 -16.47 19.92
CA ASN A 252 -2.97 -16.86 18.72
C ASN A 252 -1.97 -15.78 18.27
N GLN A 253 -1.97 -14.62 18.93
CA GLN A 253 -1.17 -13.44 18.59
C GLN A 253 -1.31 -13.06 17.11
N GLU A 254 -2.54 -12.93 16.63
CA GLU A 254 -2.84 -12.67 15.23
C GLU A 254 -3.83 -11.52 15.03
N PHE A 255 -3.58 -10.70 14.02
CA PHE A 255 -4.56 -9.76 13.48
C PHE A 255 -5.53 -10.52 12.60
N TYR A 256 -6.82 -10.24 12.76
CA TYR A 256 -7.83 -10.79 11.87
C TYR A 256 -8.94 -9.79 11.58
N GLY A 257 -9.58 -9.93 10.42
CA GLY A 257 -10.66 -9.04 10.05
C GLY A 257 -11.05 -9.07 8.58
N ILE A 258 -12.23 -8.53 8.27
CA ILE A 258 -12.71 -8.36 6.89
C ILE A 258 -13.19 -6.92 6.71
N PRO A 259 -12.43 -6.03 6.03
CA PRO A 259 -12.88 -4.68 5.74
C PRO A 259 -14.01 -4.74 4.72
N MET A 260 -15.18 -4.20 5.06
CA MET A 260 -16.39 -4.27 4.22
C MET A 260 -16.87 -2.89 3.77
N ALA A 261 -16.58 -1.83 4.52
CA ALA A 261 -17.05 -0.50 4.18
C ALA A 261 -16.07 0.19 3.23
N VAL A 262 -16.59 0.95 2.27
CA VAL A 262 -15.76 1.77 1.37
C VAL A 262 -14.94 2.82 2.15
N SER A 263 -15.43 3.25 3.33
CA SER A 263 -14.71 4.12 4.27
C SER A 263 -13.50 3.47 4.94
N ASP A 264 -13.37 2.14 4.86
CA ASP A 264 -12.22 1.43 5.42
C ASP A 264 -11.02 1.48 4.47
N ILE A 265 -11.23 1.78 3.18
CA ILE A 265 -10.17 1.93 2.18
C ILE A 265 -9.26 3.10 2.54
N GLY A 266 -7.95 2.87 2.51
CA GLY A 266 -6.95 3.87 2.82
C GLY A 266 -5.96 3.41 3.89
N ARG A 267 -5.25 4.36 4.48
CA ARG A 267 -4.23 4.13 5.51
C ARG A 267 -4.81 4.49 6.87
N ARG A 268 -4.65 3.61 7.86
CA ARG A 268 -4.98 3.87 9.26
C ARG A 268 -3.84 3.41 10.16
N GLU A 269 -3.64 4.13 11.25
CA GLU A 269 -2.56 3.88 12.21
C GLU A 269 -3.13 3.28 13.48
N TYR A 270 -2.40 2.31 14.04
CA TYR A 270 -2.73 1.61 15.27
C TYR A 270 -1.46 1.39 16.09
N GLN A 271 -1.65 0.97 17.33
CA GLN A 271 -0.55 0.67 18.23
C GLN A 271 -0.68 -0.74 18.77
N LEU A 272 0.34 -1.56 18.54
CA LEU A 272 0.49 -2.87 19.15
C LEU A 272 1.24 -2.68 20.47
N VAL A 273 0.57 -3.03 21.57
CA VAL A 273 1.09 -2.91 22.93
C VAL A 273 1.48 -4.28 23.44
N CYS A 274 2.72 -4.42 23.87
CA CYS A 274 3.25 -5.63 24.48
C CYS A 274 3.46 -5.40 25.98
N LYS A 275 2.95 -6.28 26.83
CA LYS A 275 3.11 -6.22 28.28
C LYS A 275 3.76 -7.47 28.83
N ASP A 276 4.70 -7.30 29.76
CA ASP A 276 5.26 -8.39 30.57
C ASP A 276 4.25 -8.86 31.65
N SER A 277 4.63 -9.85 32.45
CA SER A 277 3.84 -10.34 33.58
C SER A 277 3.77 -9.33 34.74
N ALA A 278 4.72 -8.40 34.84
CA ALA A 278 4.76 -7.34 35.84
C ALA A 278 3.89 -6.10 35.47
N GLY A 279 3.40 -6.03 34.24
CA GLY A 279 2.56 -4.96 33.70
C GLY A 279 3.30 -3.80 33.01
N LEU A 280 4.63 -3.84 32.85
CA LEU A 280 5.36 -2.85 32.05
C LEU A 280 5.09 -3.07 30.56
N ALA A 281 5.08 -1.98 29.78
CA ALA A 281 4.60 -1.99 28.41
C ALA A 281 5.60 -1.42 27.41
N ALA A 282 5.66 -2.06 26.24
CA ALA A 282 6.32 -1.59 25.03
C ALA A 282 5.30 -1.34 23.92
N TYR A 283 5.65 -0.47 22.98
CA TYR A 283 4.74 -0.03 21.93
C TYR A 283 5.38 -0.19 20.56
N ASP A 284 4.60 -0.69 19.61
CA ASP A 284 4.92 -0.76 18.18
C ASP A 284 3.82 -0.04 17.39
N GLY A 285 4.21 0.91 16.54
CA GLY A 285 3.29 1.69 15.72
C GLY A 285 3.09 1.00 14.37
N LEU A 286 1.86 0.64 14.03
CA LEU A 286 1.57 -0.09 12.80
C LEU A 286 0.60 0.67 11.89
N VAL A 287 0.86 0.62 10.60
CA VAL A 287 0.03 1.20 9.56
C VAL A 287 -0.71 0.07 8.84
N VAL A 288 -2.04 0.12 8.86
CA VAL A 288 -2.87 -0.80 8.07
C VAL A 288 -3.33 -0.09 6.80
N VAL A 289 -3.04 -0.70 5.66
CA VAL A 289 -3.43 -0.18 4.35
C VAL A 289 -4.47 -1.11 3.75
N VAL A 290 -5.69 -0.60 3.60
CA VAL A 290 -6.79 -1.32 2.95
C VAL A 290 -6.85 -0.91 1.49
N HIS A 291 -6.62 -1.88 0.61
CA HIS A 291 -6.70 -1.71 -0.84
C HIS A 291 -8.13 -1.94 -1.36
N PRO A 292 -8.55 -1.22 -2.41
CA PRO A 292 -9.80 -1.51 -3.11
C PRO A 292 -9.76 -2.92 -3.71
N PRO A 293 -10.93 -3.56 -3.91
CA PRO A 293 -10.98 -4.88 -4.52
C PRO A 293 -10.54 -4.78 -5.99
N ALA A 294 -9.91 -5.84 -6.50
CA ALA A 294 -9.52 -5.90 -7.90
C ALA A 294 -10.76 -5.82 -8.81
N LYS A 295 -10.70 -5.00 -9.87
CA LYS A 295 -11.76 -4.88 -10.88
C LYS A 295 -11.78 -6.14 -11.75
N THR A 296 -12.37 -7.19 -11.22
CA THR A 296 -12.46 -8.52 -11.84
C THR A 296 -13.93 -8.80 -12.12
N LEU A 297 -14.22 -9.29 -13.33
CA LEU A 297 -15.54 -9.76 -13.70
C LEU A 297 -15.60 -11.23 -13.34
N TYR A 298 -16.20 -11.53 -12.19
CA TYR A 298 -16.43 -12.90 -11.78
C TYR A 298 -17.50 -13.53 -12.66
N ASN A 299 -17.32 -14.81 -12.97
CA ASN A 299 -18.22 -15.60 -13.79
C ASN A 299 -19.39 -16.19 -13.00
N VAL A 300 -19.32 -16.13 -11.67
CA VAL A 300 -20.35 -16.64 -10.77
C VAL A 300 -20.46 -15.74 -9.56
N GLU A 301 -21.69 -15.38 -9.22
CA GLU A 301 -22.05 -14.79 -7.95
C GLU A 301 -22.68 -15.86 -7.05
N PHE A 302 -22.13 -16.04 -5.85
CA PHE A 302 -22.68 -16.92 -4.85
C PHE A 302 -23.45 -16.10 -3.82
N SER A 303 -24.61 -16.60 -3.40
CA SER A 303 -25.37 -15.96 -2.35
C SER A 303 -26.00 -16.95 -1.39
N MET A 304 -26.20 -16.51 -0.15
CA MET A 304 -26.92 -17.28 0.86
C MET A 304 -27.63 -16.39 1.84
N THR A 305 -28.72 -16.94 2.39
CA THR A 305 -29.56 -16.29 3.38
C THR A 305 -29.45 -17.04 4.70
N LEU A 306 -28.99 -16.33 5.74
CA LEU A 306 -28.84 -16.86 7.09
C LEU A 306 -30.06 -16.50 7.96
N ASP A 307 -30.44 -17.40 8.86
CA ASP A 307 -31.39 -17.14 9.95
C ASP A 307 -30.68 -16.51 11.15
N ILE A 308 -30.01 -15.38 10.90
CA ILE A 308 -29.30 -14.57 11.90
C ILE A 308 -29.68 -13.12 11.65
N GLU A 309 -29.80 -12.32 12.70
CA GLU A 309 -30.00 -10.88 12.57
C GLU A 309 -28.83 -10.19 11.85
N HIS A 310 -29.15 -9.26 10.95
CA HIS A 310 -28.16 -8.60 10.09
C HIS A 310 -27.06 -7.92 10.88
N ASP A 311 -27.41 -7.13 11.89
CA ASP A 311 -26.44 -6.36 12.67
C ASP A 311 -25.49 -7.26 13.47
N THR A 312 -26.01 -8.36 14.00
CA THR A 312 -25.22 -9.36 14.73
C THR A 312 -24.14 -9.97 13.85
N PHE A 313 -24.41 -10.22 12.57
CA PHE A 313 -23.42 -10.73 11.62
C PHE A 313 -22.54 -9.61 11.01
N ALA A 314 -23.16 -8.52 10.56
CA ALA A 314 -22.52 -7.44 9.81
C ALA A 314 -21.55 -6.62 10.66
N TYR A 315 -21.77 -6.50 11.97
CA TYR A 315 -20.87 -5.78 12.87
C TYR A 315 -20.00 -6.70 13.74
N ASN A 316 -20.02 -8.02 13.54
CA ASN A 316 -19.17 -8.95 14.30
C ASN A 316 -18.04 -9.51 13.41
N PRO A 317 -16.79 -9.03 13.58
CA PRO A 317 -15.65 -9.49 12.78
C PRO A 317 -15.32 -10.97 12.98
N ALA A 318 -15.51 -11.50 14.20
CA ALA A 318 -15.25 -12.90 14.50
C ALA A 318 -16.24 -13.83 13.79
N MET A 319 -17.53 -13.46 13.75
CA MET A 319 -18.53 -14.22 12.99
C MET A 319 -18.23 -14.21 11.49
N LYS A 320 -17.82 -13.08 10.93
CA LYS A 320 -17.40 -13.00 9.51
C LYS A 320 -16.20 -13.87 9.22
N ARG A 321 -15.19 -13.88 10.10
CA ARG A 321 -14.02 -14.76 9.99
C ARG A 321 -14.44 -16.22 9.96
N HIS A 322 -15.18 -16.68 10.97
CA HIS A 322 -15.62 -18.07 11.05
C HIS A 322 -16.49 -18.45 9.86
N PHE A 323 -17.39 -17.57 9.42
CA PHE A 323 -18.20 -17.80 8.22
C PHE A 323 -17.35 -18.08 6.97
N VAL A 324 -16.33 -17.25 6.73
CA VAL A 324 -15.42 -17.40 5.57
C VAL A 324 -14.53 -18.64 5.71
N GLU A 325 -14.08 -18.97 6.92
CA GLU A 325 -13.34 -20.22 7.21
C GLU A 325 -14.21 -21.47 6.96
N ARG A 326 -15.47 -21.47 7.41
CA ARG A 326 -16.44 -22.57 7.16
C ARG A 326 -16.80 -22.71 5.69
N LEU A 327 -16.88 -21.60 4.96
CA LEU A 327 -17.05 -21.64 3.50
C LEU A 327 -15.83 -22.25 2.80
N ALA A 328 -14.61 -21.92 3.24
CA ALA A 328 -13.40 -22.52 2.70
C ALA A 328 -13.38 -24.04 2.96
N GLU A 329 -13.75 -24.45 4.17
CA GLU A 329 -13.92 -25.86 4.55
C GLU A 329 -14.96 -26.57 3.68
N LEU A 330 -16.11 -25.93 3.42
CA LEU A 330 -17.17 -26.47 2.56
C LEU A 330 -16.70 -26.72 1.13
N PHE A 331 -15.90 -25.82 0.56
CA PHE A 331 -15.34 -25.96 -0.78
C PHE A 331 -14.07 -26.83 -0.83
N GLY A 332 -13.52 -27.23 0.33
CA GLY A 332 -12.28 -28.01 0.41
C GLY A 332 -11.02 -27.19 0.13
N ASP A 333 -11.10 -25.87 0.26
CA ASP A 333 -9.97 -24.95 0.08
C ASP A 333 -9.05 -24.99 1.31
N ARG A 334 -7.72 -24.96 1.09
CA ARG A 334 -6.74 -24.98 2.19
C ARG A 334 -6.82 -23.75 3.10
N ASN A 335 -7.08 -22.60 2.49
CA ASN A 335 -7.14 -21.29 3.15
C ASN A 335 -8.35 -20.52 2.64
N ALA A 336 -8.87 -19.61 3.45
CA ALA A 336 -10.03 -18.80 3.09
C ALA A 336 -9.71 -17.57 2.21
N SER A 337 -8.50 -17.49 1.66
CA SER A 337 -8.09 -16.39 0.78
C SER A 337 -8.84 -16.39 -0.55
N ALA A 338 -9.33 -17.53 -1.01
CA ALA A 338 -10.09 -17.64 -2.25
C ALA A 338 -11.43 -16.89 -2.20
N ILE A 339 -12.02 -16.74 -1.02
CA ILE A 339 -13.36 -16.18 -0.83
C ILE A 339 -13.28 -14.67 -0.66
N VAL A 340 -14.11 -13.95 -1.41
CA VAL A 340 -14.22 -12.48 -1.35
C VAL A 340 -15.68 -12.11 -1.09
N LEU A 341 -15.96 -11.59 0.09
CA LEU A 341 -17.28 -11.04 0.41
C LEU A 341 -17.51 -9.75 -0.39
N SER A 342 -18.68 -9.63 -0.99
CA SER A 342 -19.07 -8.46 -1.79
C SER A 342 -20.07 -7.58 -1.09
N GLY A 343 -20.96 -8.17 -0.31
CA GLY A 343 -21.93 -7.41 0.47
C GLY A 343 -22.71 -8.29 1.43
N VAL A 344 -23.23 -7.63 2.46
CA VAL A 344 -24.22 -8.19 3.37
C VAL A 344 -25.42 -7.26 3.31
N SER A 345 -26.58 -7.80 2.99
CA SER A 345 -27.85 -7.08 2.89
C SER A 345 -28.76 -7.45 4.06
N ALA A 346 -29.64 -6.52 4.44
CA ALA A 346 -30.56 -6.67 5.56
C ALA A 346 -31.93 -7.20 5.10
N ASN A 347 -32.60 -7.95 5.99
CA ASN A 347 -33.97 -8.45 5.88
C ASN A 347 -34.28 -9.36 4.66
N PRO A 348 -34.03 -10.67 4.75
CA PRO A 348 -33.21 -11.40 5.73
C PRO A 348 -31.70 -11.19 5.50
N THR A 349 -30.84 -11.69 6.39
CA THR A 349 -29.38 -11.54 6.26
C THR A 349 -28.87 -12.31 5.05
N HIS A 350 -28.70 -11.58 3.95
CA HIS A 350 -28.31 -12.14 2.67
C HIS A 350 -26.88 -11.71 2.35
N ILE A 351 -26.01 -12.71 2.23
CA ILE A 351 -24.56 -12.56 2.03
C ILE A 351 -24.23 -12.93 0.60
N VAL A 352 -23.46 -12.07 -0.06
CA VAL A 352 -22.98 -12.27 -1.42
C VAL A 352 -21.46 -12.37 -1.42
N TRP A 353 -20.92 -13.37 -2.10
CA TRP A 353 -19.48 -13.56 -2.24
C TRP A 353 -19.09 -14.11 -3.60
N HIS A 354 -17.80 -13.98 -3.91
CA HIS A 354 -17.18 -14.52 -5.09
C HIS A 354 -16.03 -15.45 -4.71
N ASN A 355 -15.73 -16.40 -5.59
CA ASN A 355 -14.60 -17.31 -5.43
C ASN A 355 -13.52 -16.98 -6.48
N ARG A 356 -12.33 -16.59 -6.02
CA ARG A 356 -11.16 -16.28 -6.86
C ARG A 356 -10.44 -17.50 -7.42
N SER A 357 -10.78 -18.70 -6.95
CA SER A 357 -10.25 -19.96 -7.48
C SER A 357 -10.78 -20.25 -8.89
N LEU A 358 -11.90 -19.63 -9.29
CA LEU A 358 -12.51 -19.84 -10.60
C LEU A 358 -11.85 -18.96 -11.67
N PRO A 359 -11.56 -19.49 -12.87
CA PRO A 359 -11.03 -18.70 -13.97
C PRO A 359 -12.05 -17.64 -14.43
N THR A 360 -11.55 -16.42 -14.66
CA THR A 360 -12.35 -15.28 -15.16
C THR A 360 -12.38 -15.22 -16.68
N ASP A 361 -11.36 -15.74 -17.37
CA ASP A 361 -11.19 -15.57 -18.82
C ASP A 361 -12.11 -16.47 -19.67
N LYS A 362 -12.58 -17.58 -19.10
CA LYS A 362 -13.48 -18.54 -19.74
C LYS A 362 -14.49 -19.04 -18.72
N CYS A 363 -15.65 -19.48 -19.17
CA CYS A 363 -16.66 -20.06 -18.29
C CYS A 363 -16.27 -21.50 -17.87
N PRO A 364 -16.04 -21.77 -16.57
CA PRO A 364 -15.70 -23.11 -16.08
C PRO A 364 -16.96 -23.91 -15.76
N ASP A 365 -17.66 -24.42 -16.78
CA ASP A 365 -18.98 -25.05 -16.63
C ASP A 365 -18.99 -26.25 -15.67
N GLU A 366 -17.96 -27.10 -15.71
CA GLU A 366 -17.91 -28.32 -14.90
C GLU A 366 -17.64 -28.01 -13.42
N GLU A 367 -16.74 -27.08 -13.14
CA GLU A 367 -16.45 -26.60 -11.80
C GLU A 367 -17.67 -25.89 -11.20
N ILE A 368 -18.39 -25.09 -11.99
CA ILE A 368 -19.62 -24.42 -11.55
C ILE A 368 -20.71 -25.43 -11.20
N LYS A 369 -20.90 -26.46 -12.02
CA LYS A 369 -21.85 -27.55 -11.73
C LYS A 369 -21.48 -28.28 -10.44
N HIS A 370 -20.19 -28.55 -10.23
CA HIS A 370 -19.71 -29.21 -9.02
C HIS A 370 -19.97 -28.34 -7.77
N LEU A 371 -19.63 -27.06 -7.82
CA LEU A 371 -19.89 -26.12 -6.72
C LEU A 371 -21.38 -25.93 -6.46
N ARG A 372 -22.21 -25.93 -7.52
CA ARG A 372 -23.67 -25.92 -7.40
C ARG A 372 -24.16 -27.16 -6.65
N GLN A 373 -23.64 -28.35 -6.98
CA GLN A 373 -24.04 -29.60 -6.32
C GLN A 373 -23.67 -29.58 -4.82
N ILE A 374 -22.50 -29.04 -4.47
CA ILE A 374 -22.08 -28.86 -3.07
C ILE A 374 -23.05 -27.96 -2.31
N LEU A 375 -23.54 -26.87 -2.94
CA LEU A 375 -24.41 -25.89 -2.29
C LEU A 375 -25.91 -26.25 -2.28
N LEU A 376 -26.45 -26.75 -3.39
CA LEU A 376 -27.89 -26.86 -3.68
C LEU A 376 -28.40 -28.29 -3.87
N GLY A 377 -27.53 -29.30 -3.76
CA GLY A 377 -27.89 -30.71 -3.94
C GLY A 377 -28.65 -31.00 -5.24
N ASP A 378 -29.36 -32.13 -5.30
CA ASP A 378 -30.10 -32.54 -6.52
C ASP A 378 -31.47 -31.85 -6.65
N ASN A 379 -32.03 -31.35 -5.56
CA ASN A 379 -33.39 -30.80 -5.49
C ASN A 379 -33.45 -29.26 -5.51
N ASP A 380 -32.33 -28.60 -5.83
CA ASP A 380 -32.15 -27.14 -5.75
C ASP A 380 -32.46 -26.57 -4.36
N ARG A 381 -32.22 -27.39 -3.32
CA ARG A 381 -32.38 -27.07 -1.90
C ARG A 381 -31.03 -27.14 -1.22
N VAL A 382 -30.82 -26.32 -0.20
CA VAL A 382 -29.57 -26.30 0.57
C VAL A 382 -29.10 -27.72 0.90
N SER A 383 -27.89 -28.05 0.46
CA SER A 383 -27.29 -29.38 0.59
C SER A 383 -27.13 -29.77 2.06
N VAL A 384 -27.22 -31.07 2.36
CA VAL A 384 -26.98 -31.62 3.70
C VAL A 384 -25.56 -31.28 4.18
N GLN A 385 -24.60 -31.22 3.25
CA GLN A 385 -23.22 -30.85 3.56
C GLN A 385 -23.10 -29.41 4.08
N VAL A 386 -23.84 -28.47 3.48
CA VAL A 386 -23.91 -27.07 3.96
C VAL A 386 -24.45 -27.02 5.37
N ASN A 387 -25.54 -27.74 5.67
CA ASN A 387 -26.11 -27.80 7.01
C ASN A 387 -25.21 -28.51 8.03
N THR A 388 -24.30 -29.38 7.57
CA THR A 388 -23.34 -30.07 8.45
C THR A 388 -22.16 -29.16 8.80
N VAL A 389 -21.62 -28.43 7.83
CA VAL A 389 -20.43 -27.58 8.01
C VAL A 389 -20.80 -26.21 8.58
N LEU A 390 -21.84 -25.55 8.04
CA LEU A 390 -22.27 -24.22 8.48
C LEU A 390 -23.37 -24.27 9.53
N GLY A 391 -24.28 -25.26 9.48
CA GLY A 391 -25.53 -25.25 10.27
C GLY A 391 -25.42 -25.07 11.80
N PRO A 392 -24.40 -25.59 12.51
CA PRO A 392 -24.29 -25.41 13.96
C PRO A 392 -24.06 -23.96 14.40
N GLU A 393 -23.35 -23.17 13.60
CA GLU A 393 -22.99 -21.77 13.89
C GLU A 393 -23.78 -20.78 13.02
N PHE A 394 -24.13 -21.19 11.80
CA PHE A 394 -24.75 -20.39 10.75
C PHE A 394 -25.93 -21.16 10.11
N PRO A 395 -27.15 -21.06 10.66
CA PRO A 395 -28.32 -21.70 10.07
C PRO A 395 -28.64 -21.08 8.70
N VAL A 396 -28.47 -21.86 7.63
CA VAL A 396 -28.73 -21.43 6.25
C VAL A 396 -30.15 -21.78 5.84
N THR A 397 -30.92 -20.79 5.40
CA THR A 397 -32.31 -20.98 4.93
C THR A 397 -32.39 -21.16 3.42
N GLN A 398 -31.58 -20.38 2.69
CA GLN A 398 -31.54 -20.38 1.24
C GLN A 398 -30.09 -20.20 0.79
N ALA A 399 -29.72 -20.85 -0.31
CA ALA A 399 -28.49 -20.60 -1.04
C ALA A 399 -28.85 -20.36 -2.51
N SER A 400 -28.01 -19.66 -3.25
CA SER A 400 -28.15 -19.51 -4.69
C SER A 400 -26.78 -19.35 -5.35
N LEU A 401 -26.72 -19.76 -6.62
CA LEU A 401 -25.56 -19.61 -7.47
C LEU A 401 -26.04 -19.06 -8.80
N ILE A 402 -25.66 -17.82 -9.10
CA ILE A 402 -26.09 -17.11 -10.30
C ILE A 402 -24.87 -16.97 -11.23
N PRO A 403 -24.89 -17.62 -12.41
CA PRO A 403 -23.86 -17.41 -13.41
C PRO A 403 -23.90 -15.97 -13.93
N THR A 404 -22.77 -15.29 -13.92
CA THR A 404 -22.60 -13.90 -14.35
C THR A 404 -21.56 -13.80 -15.46
N ALA A 405 -21.40 -12.61 -16.04
CA ALA A 405 -20.42 -12.33 -17.10
C ALA A 405 -20.48 -13.36 -18.26
N SER A 406 -19.37 -14.05 -18.54
CA SER A 406 -19.25 -14.99 -19.65
C SER A 406 -20.10 -16.26 -19.49
N CYS A 407 -20.65 -16.53 -18.30
CA CYS A 407 -21.48 -17.70 -18.01
C CYS A 407 -22.99 -17.43 -18.05
N GLN A 408 -23.43 -16.20 -18.37
CA GLN A 408 -24.84 -15.79 -18.32
C GLN A 408 -25.78 -16.61 -19.26
N ALA A 409 -25.23 -17.31 -20.25
CA ALA A 409 -26.00 -18.12 -21.20
C ALA A 409 -26.62 -19.41 -20.61
N ILE A 410 -26.14 -19.89 -19.45
CA ILE A 410 -26.47 -21.21 -18.90
C ILE A 410 -27.91 -21.29 -18.32
N MET A 411 -28.51 -20.16 -17.94
CA MET A 411 -29.91 -20.13 -17.43
C MET A 411 -30.98 -20.01 -18.51
N THR A 412 -30.59 -19.91 -19.78
CA THR A 412 -31.54 -20.04 -20.91
C THR A 412 -31.77 -21.52 -21.15
N VAL A 413 -32.78 -22.10 -20.51
CA VAL A 413 -33.31 -23.43 -20.84
C VAL A 413 -33.70 -23.41 -22.32
N THR A 414 -32.83 -23.91 -23.19
CA THR A 414 -33.23 -24.38 -24.51
C THR A 414 -33.95 -25.70 -24.26
N HIS A 415 -35.28 -25.66 -24.25
CA HIS A 415 -36.07 -26.89 -24.31
C HIS A 415 -35.57 -27.73 -25.49
N PRO A 416 -35.29 -29.04 -25.31
CA PRO A 416 -35.03 -29.92 -26.42
C PRO A 416 -36.27 -29.93 -27.32
N VAL A 417 -36.10 -29.53 -28.58
CA VAL A 417 -37.15 -29.64 -29.59
C VAL A 417 -37.33 -31.13 -29.90
N GLU A 418 -38.38 -31.73 -29.33
CA GLU A 418 -38.93 -32.98 -29.87
C GLU A 418 -39.41 -32.73 -31.31
N PRO A 419 -39.15 -33.66 -32.25
CA PRO A 419 -39.50 -33.48 -33.64
C PRO A 419 -41.01 -33.67 -33.84
N VAL A 420 -41.76 -32.57 -33.85
CA VAL A 420 -43.16 -32.56 -34.27
C VAL A 420 -43.24 -32.21 -35.76
N TYR A 421 -43.87 -33.11 -36.52
CA TYR A 421 -44.16 -32.99 -37.95
C TYR A 421 -44.90 -31.69 -38.32
N PRO A 422 -44.70 -31.14 -39.53
CA PRO A 422 -45.19 -29.81 -39.88
C PRO A 422 -46.69 -29.87 -40.20
N SER A 423 -47.49 -29.26 -39.33
CA SER A 423 -48.84 -28.82 -39.67
C SER A 423 -48.85 -27.30 -39.57
N GLY A 424 -49.07 -26.64 -40.70
CA GLY A 424 -49.02 -25.19 -40.83
C GLY A 424 -49.95 -24.47 -39.87
N ASP A 425 -49.39 -23.52 -39.13
CA ASP A 425 -49.86 -22.12 -38.99
C ASP A 425 -49.08 -21.47 -37.85
N VAL A 426 -47.96 -20.84 -38.20
CA VAL A 426 -47.18 -20.03 -37.26
C VAL A 426 -47.89 -18.69 -37.08
N ARG A 427 -48.63 -18.54 -35.98
CA ARG A 427 -48.97 -17.21 -35.44
C ARG A 427 -47.84 -16.77 -34.50
N PRO A 428 -47.23 -15.59 -34.69
CA PRO A 428 -46.26 -15.07 -33.73
C PRO A 428 -46.99 -14.76 -32.41
N VAL A 429 -46.41 -15.24 -31.30
CA VAL A 429 -46.81 -14.88 -29.95
C VAL A 429 -46.79 -13.37 -29.84
N SER A 430 -47.97 -12.79 -29.67
CA SER A 430 -48.17 -11.35 -29.55
C SER A 430 -47.48 -10.88 -28.27
N ARG A 431 -46.46 -10.02 -28.41
CA ARG A 431 -46.12 -9.04 -27.37
C ARG A 431 -47.44 -8.39 -26.94
N SER A 432 -47.71 -8.37 -25.65
CA SER A 432 -48.88 -7.72 -25.09
C SER A 432 -49.01 -6.33 -25.71
N ASN A 433 -50.16 -6.07 -26.37
CA ASN A 433 -50.45 -4.79 -27.02
C ASN A 433 -50.31 -3.60 -26.05
N GLU A 434 -50.39 -3.88 -24.74
CA GLU A 434 -50.24 -2.90 -23.67
C GLU A 434 -48.81 -2.36 -23.53
N GLU A 435 -47.78 -3.19 -23.71
CA GLU A 435 -46.39 -2.75 -23.51
C GLU A 435 -45.88 -1.92 -24.70
N PHE A 436 -46.32 -2.23 -25.93
CA PHE A 436 -46.04 -1.42 -27.11
C PHE A 436 -46.80 -0.08 -27.09
N LEU A 437 -48.05 -0.07 -26.61
CA LEU A 437 -48.82 1.16 -26.41
C LEU A 437 -48.14 2.09 -25.40
N VAL A 438 -47.68 1.56 -24.27
CA VAL A 438 -47.10 2.38 -23.20
C VAL A 438 -45.69 2.85 -23.54
N THR A 439 -44.83 2.00 -24.10
CA THR A 439 -43.42 2.36 -24.33
C THR A 439 -43.18 3.12 -25.63
N VAL A 440 -44.02 2.94 -26.66
CA VAL A 440 -43.81 3.58 -27.98
C VAL A 440 -44.88 4.63 -28.30
N VAL A 441 -46.17 4.32 -28.09
CA VAL A 441 -47.26 5.22 -28.52
C VAL A 441 -47.41 6.41 -27.59
N VAL A 442 -47.32 6.24 -26.27
CA VAL A 442 -47.50 7.34 -25.30
C VAL A 442 -46.45 8.46 -25.49
N PRO A 443 -45.13 8.19 -25.56
CA PRO A 443 -44.14 9.24 -25.79
C PRO A 443 -44.29 9.91 -27.17
N ALA A 444 -44.63 9.13 -28.21
CA ALA A 444 -44.82 9.66 -29.56
C ALA A 444 -46.01 10.62 -29.65
N VAL A 445 -47.12 10.31 -28.97
CA VAL A 445 -48.30 11.19 -28.91
C VAL A 445 -48.01 12.46 -28.12
N VAL A 446 -47.25 12.39 -27.03
CA VAL A 446 -46.84 13.58 -26.25
C VAL A 446 -45.97 14.51 -27.09
N ILE A 447 -45.00 13.97 -27.85
CA ILE A 447 -44.15 14.75 -28.74
C ILE A 447 -44.99 15.37 -29.88
N ALA A 448 -45.91 14.60 -30.47
CA ALA A 448 -46.79 15.11 -31.51
C ALA A 448 -47.71 16.24 -30.99
N ALA A 449 -48.24 16.13 -29.78
CA ALA A 449 -49.04 17.17 -29.15
C ALA A 449 -48.23 18.44 -28.84
N MET A 450 -46.99 18.29 -28.36
CA MET A 450 -46.04 19.39 -28.16
C MET A 450 -45.74 20.11 -29.49
N LEU A 451 -45.51 19.37 -30.57
CA LEU A 451 -45.28 19.96 -31.90
C LEU A 451 -46.53 20.64 -32.48
N LEU A 452 -47.72 20.06 -32.28
CA LEU A 452 -48.98 20.66 -32.73
C LEU A 452 -49.32 21.94 -31.97
N SER A 453 -49.13 21.96 -30.65
CA SER A 453 -49.32 23.16 -29.83
C SER A 453 -48.31 24.26 -30.19
N ALA A 454 -47.03 23.93 -30.37
CA ALA A 454 -46.03 24.87 -30.88
C ALA A 454 -46.39 25.39 -32.28
N GLY A 455 -46.88 24.51 -33.16
CA GLY A 455 -47.37 24.85 -34.49
C GLY A 455 -48.59 25.77 -34.46
N LEU A 456 -49.55 25.55 -33.56
CA LEU A 456 -50.72 26.40 -33.37
C LEU A 456 -50.36 27.77 -32.78
N VAL A 457 -49.41 27.83 -31.85
CA VAL A 457 -48.88 29.09 -31.33
C VAL A 457 -48.16 29.86 -32.44
N ALA A 458 -47.32 29.17 -33.23
CA ALA A 458 -46.63 29.77 -34.37
C ALA A 458 -47.62 30.26 -35.45
N CYS A 459 -48.66 29.48 -35.76
CA CYS A 459 -49.72 29.88 -36.70
C CYS A 459 -50.58 31.02 -36.14
N GLY A 460 -50.84 31.02 -34.83
CA GLY A 460 -51.54 32.09 -34.12
C GLY A 460 -50.78 33.40 -34.18
N LEU A 461 -49.47 33.39 -33.90
CA LEU A 461 -48.60 34.55 -34.03
C LEU A 461 -48.44 35.00 -35.49
N TYR A 462 -48.37 34.05 -36.43
CA TYR A 462 -48.27 34.33 -37.86
C TYR A 462 -49.56 34.96 -38.42
N ARG A 463 -50.74 34.48 -38.00
CA ARG A 463 -52.04 35.06 -38.36
C ARG A 463 -52.27 36.41 -37.69
N ARG A 464 -51.88 36.58 -36.41
CA ARG A 464 -51.94 37.87 -35.70
C ARG A 464 -51.09 38.95 -36.38
N ARG A 465 -50.01 38.57 -37.07
CA ARG A 465 -49.10 39.50 -37.76
C ARG A 465 -49.63 40.02 -39.11
N ARG A 466 -50.68 39.41 -39.70
CA ARG A 466 -51.31 39.89 -40.95
C ARG A 466 -52.67 40.56 -40.79
N THR A 467 -53.30 40.48 -39.62
CA THR A 467 -54.57 41.18 -39.33
C THR A 467 -54.35 42.22 -38.23
N GLY A 468 -53.84 43.39 -38.61
CA GLY A 468 -53.65 44.51 -37.66
C GLY A 468 -52.92 45.70 -38.25
N LYS A 469 -53.50 46.36 -39.25
CA LYS A 469 -53.19 47.76 -39.58
C LYS A 469 -54.02 48.66 -38.65
N MET A 470 -53.32 49.55 -37.95
CA MET A 470 -53.73 50.85 -37.37
C MET A 470 -55.12 50.97 -36.72
N SER A 471 -55.12 51.16 -35.39
CA SER A 471 -55.85 52.29 -34.80
C SER A 471 -55.16 52.77 -33.52
N VAL A 472 -55.11 54.10 -33.42
CA VAL A 472 -54.49 54.95 -32.41
C VAL A 472 -55.48 55.20 -31.26
N GLY A 473 -54.96 55.37 -30.03
CA GLY A 473 -55.67 55.85 -28.83
C GLY A 473 -56.27 54.70 -28.01
N SER A 474 -56.17 54.62 -26.68
CA SER A 474 -55.94 55.64 -25.66
C SER A 474 -55.23 55.02 -24.45
N GLU A 475 -54.45 55.87 -23.78
CA GLU A 475 -54.00 55.84 -22.39
C GLU A 475 -54.41 54.63 -21.54
N ASP A 476 -53.45 53.75 -21.26
CA ASP A 476 -53.06 53.37 -19.90
C ASP A 476 -52.07 52.20 -20.00
N GLU A 477 -50.77 52.52 -19.97
CA GLU A 477 -49.67 51.66 -19.46
C GLU A 477 -48.30 52.34 -19.74
N ARG A 478 -48.22 53.64 -19.43
CA ARG A 478 -46.96 54.41 -19.37
C ARG A 478 -46.68 54.86 -17.95
N GLN A 479 -46.32 53.93 -17.07
CA GLN A 479 -45.44 54.21 -15.93
C GLN A 479 -44.57 52.99 -15.64
N SER A 480 -43.49 52.79 -16.42
CA SER A 480 -42.27 52.06 -15.96
C SER A 480 -41.21 51.87 -17.05
N PHE A 481 -40.84 52.87 -17.86
CA PHE A 481 -39.57 52.81 -18.61
C PHE A 481 -38.94 54.18 -18.87
N ARG A 482 -37.85 54.48 -18.16
CA ARG A 482 -36.64 55.15 -18.68
C ARG A 482 -35.47 54.55 -17.88
N SER A 483 -34.48 53.89 -18.48
CA SER A 483 -33.59 54.44 -19.50
C SER A 483 -32.90 53.32 -20.30
N LYS A 484 -32.61 53.62 -21.58
CA LYS A 484 -31.82 52.81 -22.52
C LYS A 484 -30.34 53.17 -22.42
N GLY A 485 -29.48 52.17 -22.62
CA GLY A 485 -28.09 52.32 -23.05
C GLY A 485 -27.70 51.07 -23.86
N ILE A 486 -27.16 51.26 -25.06
CA ILE A 486 -26.83 50.25 -26.08
C ILE A 486 -25.57 49.46 -25.68
N PRO A 487 -25.43 48.13 -25.92
CA PRO A 487 -24.13 47.50 -25.90
C PRO A 487 -23.49 47.53 -27.30
N VAL A 488 -22.30 48.10 -27.34
CA VAL A 488 -21.33 48.05 -28.45
C VAL A 488 -20.70 46.66 -28.43
N ILE A 489 -20.75 45.96 -29.57
CA ILE A 489 -20.02 44.71 -29.79
C ILE A 489 -18.55 45.10 -30.03
N PHE A 490 -17.65 44.72 -29.14
CA PHE A 490 -16.21 44.80 -29.39
C PHE A 490 -15.82 43.69 -30.37
N GLN A 491 -15.01 44.03 -31.37
CA GLN A 491 -14.57 43.16 -32.47
C GLN A 491 -13.58 42.04 -32.04
N ASP A 492 -13.53 41.69 -30.76
CA ASP A 492 -12.58 40.71 -30.21
C ASP A 492 -13.25 39.43 -29.66
N GLU A 493 -14.58 39.26 -29.80
CA GLU A 493 -15.28 38.03 -29.35
C GLU A 493 -15.80 37.14 -30.49
N LEU A 494 -15.37 37.39 -31.74
CA LEU A 494 -15.68 36.50 -32.86
C LEU A 494 -14.45 36.30 -33.76
N GLU A 495 -13.47 35.54 -33.28
CA GLU A 495 -12.59 34.76 -34.14
C GLU A 495 -12.04 33.53 -33.40
N GLU A 496 -12.49 32.36 -33.87
CA GLU A 496 -12.11 31.01 -33.48
C GLU A 496 -10.67 30.71 -33.97
N ARG A 497 -9.74 30.44 -33.04
CA ARG A 497 -8.40 29.91 -33.36
C ARG A 497 -7.95 28.84 -32.35
N PRO A 498 -7.18 27.84 -32.81
CA PRO A 498 -7.03 26.54 -32.13
C PRO A 498 -6.08 26.58 -30.93
N GLU A 499 -6.30 25.63 -30.01
CA GLU A 499 -5.54 25.46 -28.76
C GLU A 499 -4.02 25.33 -28.97
N PRO A 500 -3.23 25.88 -28.02
CA PRO A 500 -2.06 25.16 -27.54
C PRO A 500 -2.02 25.03 -26.01
N ALA A 501 -1.36 23.94 -25.62
CA ALA A 501 -1.17 23.42 -24.28
C ALA A 501 -0.48 24.37 -23.28
N ASN A 502 -0.64 24.02 -22.01
CA ASN A 502 0.08 24.45 -20.79
C ASN A 502 -0.67 25.44 -19.88
N LYS A 503 -1.45 24.87 -18.96
CA LYS A 503 -1.86 25.53 -17.72
C LYS A 503 -0.84 25.22 -16.62
N SER A 504 -0.02 26.20 -16.26
CA SER A 504 0.60 26.27 -14.93
C SER A 504 -0.37 26.99 -13.97
N PRO A 505 -0.49 26.57 -12.71
CA PRO A 505 -1.44 27.19 -11.79
C PRO A 505 -0.95 28.55 -11.28
N VAL A 506 -1.93 29.36 -10.89
CA VAL A 506 -1.85 30.75 -10.45
C VAL A 506 -1.09 30.87 -9.13
N ILE A 507 0.03 31.59 -9.12
CA ILE A 507 0.76 32.01 -7.92
C ILE A 507 0.25 33.41 -7.52
N MET A 508 -0.36 33.53 -6.35
CA MET A 508 -0.71 34.83 -5.76
C MET A 508 0.56 35.56 -5.31
N LYS A 509 0.70 36.84 -5.68
CA LYS A 509 1.92 37.64 -5.48
C LYS A 509 2.20 38.12 -4.04
N GLU A 510 1.55 37.56 -3.02
CA GLU A 510 1.64 38.09 -1.64
C GLU A 510 1.73 37.02 -0.52
N GLU A 511 2.25 35.82 -0.80
CA GLU A 511 2.55 34.85 0.28
C GLU A 511 4.03 34.90 0.68
N LYS A 512 4.30 35.33 1.91
CA LYS A 512 5.64 35.46 2.48
C LYS A 512 6.12 34.08 3.00
N PRO A 513 7.34 33.62 2.69
CA PRO A 513 7.82 32.31 3.15
C PRO A 513 7.91 32.22 4.69
N PRO A 514 7.73 31.03 5.30
CA PRO A 514 8.00 30.83 6.72
C PRO A 514 9.50 30.93 7.01
N LEU A 515 9.84 31.47 8.18
CA LEU A 515 11.21 31.62 8.66
C LEU A 515 11.86 30.22 8.87
N PRO A 516 13.16 30.08 8.59
CA PRO A 516 13.90 28.87 8.93
C PRO A 516 13.97 28.67 10.46
N PRO A 517 14.02 27.42 10.95
CA PRO A 517 14.21 27.13 12.37
C PRO A 517 15.60 27.61 12.84
N PRO A 518 15.77 27.94 14.13
CA PRO A 518 17.06 28.40 14.66
C PRO A 518 18.13 27.32 14.54
N GLU A 519 19.31 27.71 14.04
CA GLU A 519 20.52 26.88 14.06
C GLU A 519 20.91 26.57 15.51
N TYR A 520 20.78 25.29 15.90
CA TYR A 520 21.48 24.77 17.06
C TYR A 520 22.96 24.61 16.69
N HIS A 521 23.79 25.55 17.15
CA HIS A 521 25.23 25.33 17.20
C HIS A 521 25.50 24.05 18.00
N GLN A 522 26.15 23.08 17.35
CA GLN A 522 26.66 21.86 17.94
C GLN A 522 27.52 22.18 19.15
N ARG A 523 27.06 21.77 20.34
CA ARG A 523 27.91 21.65 21.52
C ARG A 523 28.64 20.32 21.44
N THR A 524 29.85 20.34 20.92
CA THR A 524 30.87 19.37 21.31
C THR A 524 31.40 19.78 22.68
N ALA A 525 31.16 18.94 23.68
CA ALA A 525 31.88 18.99 24.93
C ALA A 525 33.32 18.52 24.69
N LEU A 526 34.30 19.33 25.10
CA LEU A 526 35.57 18.88 25.69
C LEU A 526 36.32 20.09 26.30
N LEU A 527 36.34 20.10 27.64
CA LEU A 527 37.34 20.58 28.60
C LEU A 527 38.51 21.47 28.10
N SER A 528 38.64 22.69 28.64
CA SER A 528 39.85 23.17 29.35
C SER A 528 39.73 24.64 29.82
N ASP A 529 40.17 24.89 31.06
CA ASP A 529 40.35 26.19 31.75
C ASP A 529 41.08 27.26 30.94
N THR A 530 40.74 28.55 31.12
CA THR A 530 41.55 29.59 31.80
C THR A 530 41.07 31.03 31.49
N ASP A 531 41.35 31.90 32.46
CA ASP A 531 41.06 33.34 32.62
C ASP A 531 41.37 34.32 31.47
N HIS A 532 40.68 35.48 31.57
CA HIS A 532 41.12 36.87 31.27
C HIS A 532 40.33 37.71 30.23
N HIS A 533 39.69 38.76 30.78
CA HIS A 533 39.59 40.19 30.39
C HIS A 533 39.68 40.68 28.91
N GLU A 534 38.70 41.56 28.59
CA GLU A 534 38.67 42.78 27.73
C GLU A 534 39.33 42.76 26.33
N ASP A 535 38.55 43.03 25.25
CA ASP A 535 38.42 44.37 24.62
C ASP A 535 37.69 44.38 23.25
N SER A 536 36.92 45.46 23.01
CA SER A 536 36.55 46.10 21.71
C SER A 536 35.53 45.45 20.73
N PRO A 537 34.97 46.19 19.73
CA PRO A 537 34.44 47.57 19.72
C PRO A 537 33.04 47.72 19.05
N TYR A 538 32.41 48.88 19.26
CA TYR A 538 31.11 49.31 18.70
C TYR A 538 31.18 49.53 17.17
N GLN A 539 30.17 49.07 16.41
CA GLN A 539 30.01 49.38 14.98
C GLN A 539 28.55 49.79 14.62
N PRO A 540 28.34 50.90 13.90
CA PRO A 540 27.02 51.54 13.69
C PRO A 540 26.21 50.94 12.53
N PRO A 541 24.88 51.21 12.47
CA PRO A 541 23.99 50.63 11.45
C PRO A 541 24.13 51.28 10.05
N PRO A 542 23.97 50.51 8.95
CA PRO A 542 23.95 51.02 7.57
C PRO A 542 22.56 51.58 7.15
N PRO A 543 22.49 52.32 6.01
CA PRO A 543 21.65 53.51 5.88
C PRO A 543 20.28 53.28 5.21
N PHE A 544 19.37 54.22 5.47
CA PHE A 544 18.06 54.35 4.82
C PHE A 544 18.17 54.58 3.30
N PRO A 545 17.39 53.90 2.45
CA PRO A 545 17.30 54.23 1.03
C PRO A 545 16.44 55.49 0.81
N THR A 546 17.02 56.43 0.08
CA THR A 546 16.46 57.73 -0.31
C THR A 546 15.36 57.61 -1.37
N SER A 547 14.24 58.26 -1.12
CA SER A 547 13.15 58.56 -2.07
C SER A 547 13.47 59.83 -2.88
N ARG A 548 13.31 59.80 -4.20
CA ARG A 548 13.10 60.97 -5.07
C ARG A 548 12.05 60.70 -6.15
N ASP A 549 10.83 61.20 -5.86
CA ASP A 549 9.79 61.86 -6.67
C ASP A 549 9.87 61.80 -8.22
N SER A 550 8.78 61.73 -8.99
CA SER A 550 7.75 62.80 -9.08
C SER A 550 6.58 62.43 -10.03
N ALA A 551 5.31 62.70 -9.63
CA ALA A 551 4.30 63.47 -10.40
C ALA A 551 2.83 63.32 -9.87
N ARG A 552 2.48 64.18 -8.89
CA ARG A 552 1.24 65.01 -8.62
C ARG A 552 -0.22 64.61 -9.06
N PRO A 553 -1.31 65.19 -8.46
CA PRO A 553 -2.25 64.48 -7.54
C PRO A 553 -3.78 64.79 -7.70
N LYS A 554 -4.58 64.26 -6.75
CA LYS A 554 -5.95 64.63 -6.23
C LYS A 554 -7.18 63.88 -6.82
N PRO A 555 -8.34 63.80 -6.10
CA PRO A 555 -8.67 64.22 -4.72
C PRO A 555 -9.39 63.15 -3.85
N THR A 556 -9.53 63.43 -2.54
CA THR A 556 -10.34 62.68 -1.55
C THR A 556 -11.84 63.01 -1.62
N PRO A 557 -12.69 62.04 -1.24
CA PRO A 557 -13.76 62.27 -0.25
C PRO A 557 -13.93 61.05 0.70
N THR A 558 -14.65 60.98 1.82
CA THR A 558 -15.26 61.87 2.83
C THR A 558 -15.98 60.88 3.77
N TYR A 559 -15.62 60.83 5.06
CA TYR A 559 -16.26 59.95 6.05
C TYR A 559 -17.66 60.48 6.44
N ARG A 560 -18.68 59.62 6.55
CA ARG A 560 -19.95 59.94 7.23
C ARG A 560 -20.21 58.94 8.36
N MET A 561 -20.54 59.50 9.52
CA MET A 561 -20.81 58.85 10.80
C MET A 561 -22.06 57.94 10.78
N PRO A 562 -22.14 56.95 11.69
CA PRO A 562 -23.27 56.04 11.81
C PRO A 562 -24.50 56.73 12.45
N PRO A 563 -25.72 56.22 12.19
CA PRO A 563 -26.95 56.79 12.74
C PRO A 563 -27.17 56.40 14.22
N PRO A 564 -27.87 57.25 15.00
CA PRO A 564 -27.96 57.13 16.45
C PRO A 564 -29.12 56.26 16.96
N ASN A 565 -28.81 55.58 18.08
CA ASN A 565 -29.60 54.88 19.11
C ASN A 565 -30.83 54.05 18.73
#